data_AF-A0A7S2I0A8-F1
#
_entry.id   AF-A0A7S2I0A8-F1
#
_cell.length_a   1.000
_cell.length_b   1.000
_cell.length_c   1.000
_cell.angle_alpha   90.00
_cell.angle_beta   90.00
_cell.angle_gamma   90.00
#
_symmetry.space_group_name_H-M   'P 1'
#
loop_
_entity.id
_entity.type
_entity.pdbx_description
1 polymer ?
#
loop_
_entity_poly.entity_id
_entity_poly.type
_entity_poly.pdbx_seq_one_letter_code
_entity_poly.pdbx_strand_id
1 'polypeptide(L)'
;MVDGSKNIWGEPNDRYRKVEGPCFNRFFNASMVGASAGTFFGACAVAWHPDPVIVDKRFGGVDGRSDFRAVARQITRPALLFSAAAAAFAGTECLAESVRGKKDSWNAMIGGFAAGAVIGATTKRFDIMTSTGIGLGIFLFALDYSGTE
;
A
#
# COMPACT_ATOMS: atom_id res chain seq x y z
N MET A 1 -27.29 -1.15 -12.78
CA MET A 1 -26.34 -1.74 -11.82
C MET A 1 -25.13 -2.18 -12.63
N VAL A 2 -23.94 -1.64 -12.36
CA VAL A 2 -22.72 -2.00 -13.11
C VAL A 2 -22.37 -3.44 -12.78
N ASP A 3 -22.29 -4.29 -13.81
CA ASP A 3 -21.83 -5.67 -13.68
C ASP A 3 -20.31 -5.67 -13.50
N GLY A 4 -19.85 -5.88 -12.28
CA GLY A 4 -18.42 -5.83 -11.93
C GLY A 4 -17.58 -6.97 -12.52
N SER A 5 -18.21 -7.90 -13.25
CA SER A 5 -17.56 -8.97 -13.99
C SER A 5 -17.08 -8.54 -15.37
N LYS A 6 -17.54 -7.40 -15.88
CA LYS A 6 -17.16 -6.85 -17.18
C LYS A 6 -16.39 -5.55 -17.02
N ASN A 7 -15.37 -5.36 -17.84
CA ASN A 7 -14.65 -4.09 -17.92
C ASN A 7 -15.51 -3.02 -18.63
N ILE A 8 -15.01 -1.79 -18.72
CA ILE A 8 -15.69 -0.69 -19.41
C ILE A 8 -15.96 -0.96 -20.91
N TRP A 9 -15.28 -1.94 -21.49
CA TRP A 9 -15.39 -2.33 -22.90
C TRP A 9 -16.37 -3.50 -23.12
N GLY A 10 -16.99 -3.99 -22.05
CA GLY A 10 -17.98 -5.08 -22.10
C GLY A 10 -17.36 -6.47 -22.23
N GLU A 11 -16.02 -6.58 -22.18
CA GLU A 11 -15.29 -7.83 -22.16
C GLU A 11 -15.26 -8.43 -20.74
N PRO A 12 -15.15 -9.77 -20.61
CA PRO A 12 -14.94 -10.39 -19.31
C PRO A 12 -13.65 -9.84 -18.68
N ASN A 13 -13.71 -9.45 -17.41
CA ASN A 13 -12.57 -8.94 -16.66
C ASN A 13 -11.65 -10.10 -16.25
N ASP A 14 -10.96 -10.69 -17.23
CA ASP A 14 -9.96 -11.73 -17.02
C ASP A 14 -8.61 -11.07 -16.71
N ARG A 15 -8.34 -10.86 -15.41
CA ARG A 15 -7.06 -10.30 -14.97
C ARG A 15 -5.92 -11.30 -15.21
N TYR A 16 -5.20 -11.18 -16.33
CA TYR A 16 -4.10 -12.09 -16.68
C TYR A 16 -2.90 -12.04 -15.70
N ARG A 17 -2.73 -10.95 -14.94
CA ARG A 17 -1.70 -10.79 -13.89
C ARG A 17 -2.22 -11.04 -12.47
N LYS A 18 -3.19 -11.95 -12.30
CA LYS A 18 -3.53 -12.39 -10.94
C LYS A 18 -2.37 -13.17 -10.35
N VAL A 19 -1.91 -12.76 -9.16
CA VAL A 19 -1.01 -13.59 -8.34
C VAL A 19 -1.85 -14.78 -7.84
N GLU A 20 -2.03 -15.83 -8.63
CA GLU A 20 -2.84 -16.97 -8.21
C GLU A 20 -2.15 -17.74 -7.08
N GLY A 21 -2.89 -18.05 -6.01
CA GLY A 21 -2.36 -18.80 -4.88
C GLY A 21 -3.10 -18.57 -3.57
N PRO A 22 -2.65 -19.22 -2.48
CA PRO A 22 -3.19 -19.00 -1.14
C PRO A 22 -3.16 -17.52 -0.76
N CYS A 23 -4.20 -17.03 -0.08
CA CYS A 23 -4.32 -15.64 0.37
C CYS A 23 -3.07 -15.16 1.12
N PHE A 24 -2.43 -16.07 1.87
CA PHE A 24 -1.19 -15.81 2.57
C PHE A 24 -0.04 -15.46 1.61
N ASN A 25 0.13 -16.22 0.52
CA ASN A 25 1.20 -15.94 -0.43
C ASN A 25 1.00 -14.60 -1.14
N ARG A 26 -0.25 -14.23 -1.44
CA ARG A 26 -0.59 -12.91 -1.97
C ARG A 26 -0.26 -11.80 -0.99
N PHE A 27 -0.64 -11.96 0.28
CA PHE A 27 -0.35 -11.01 1.33
C PHE A 27 1.16 -10.75 1.45
N PHE A 28 1.99 -11.80 1.49
CA PHE A 28 3.45 -11.65 1.58
C PHE A 28 4.06 -11.04 0.33
N ASN A 29 3.68 -11.49 -0.88
CA ASN A 29 4.18 -10.92 -2.12
C ASN A 29 3.84 -9.43 -2.25
N ALA A 30 2.59 -9.06 -1.94
CA ALA A 30 2.17 -7.66 -1.93
C ALA A 30 2.92 -6.85 -0.87
N SER A 31 3.10 -7.41 0.34
CA SER A 31 3.86 -6.77 1.41
C SER A 31 5.31 -6.52 1.02
N MET A 32 5.95 -7.47 0.32
CA MET A 32 7.33 -7.37 -0.13
C MET A 32 7.49 -6.31 -1.23
N VAL A 33 6.57 -6.26 -2.19
CA VAL A 33 6.54 -5.21 -3.23
C VAL A 33 6.27 -3.83 -2.60
N GLY A 34 5.38 -3.75 -1.61
CA GLY A 34 5.15 -2.53 -0.86
C GLY A 34 6.38 -2.10 -0.06
N ALA A 35 7.08 -3.04 0.58
CA ALA A 35 8.29 -2.75 1.32
C ALA A 35 9.43 -2.25 0.41
N SER A 36 9.60 -2.85 -0.78
CA SER A 36 10.63 -2.40 -1.73
C SER A 36 10.32 -1.00 -2.28
N ALA A 37 9.06 -0.76 -2.67
CA ALA A 37 8.62 0.56 -3.11
C ALA A 37 8.78 1.63 -2.01
N GLY A 38 8.39 1.30 -0.78
CA GLY A 38 8.51 2.23 0.36
C GLY A 38 9.95 2.45 0.81
N THR A 39 10.84 1.45 0.67
CA THR A 39 12.28 1.61 0.92
C THR A 39 12.90 2.54 -0.12
N PHE A 40 12.56 2.37 -1.39
CA PHE A 40 13.01 3.25 -2.46
C PHE A 40 12.53 4.68 -2.23
N PHE A 41 11.24 4.87 -1.92
CA PHE A 41 10.69 6.18 -1.59
C PHE A 41 11.39 6.80 -0.37
N GLY A 42 11.62 6.01 0.70
CA GLY A 42 12.34 6.47 1.88
C GLY A 42 13.78 6.88 1.58
N ALA A 43 14.48 6.13 0.72
CA ALA A 43 15.84 6.47 0.29
C ALA A 43 15.88 7.78 -0.49
N CYS A 44 14.95 7.99 -1.44
CA CYS A 44 14.83 9.24 -2.17
C CYS A 44 14.48 10.43 -1.26
N ALA A 45 13.55 10.23 -0.31
CA ALA A 45 13.15 11.27 0.62
C ALA A 45 14.32 11.73 1.52
N VAL A 46 15.13 10.79 1.99
CA VAL A 46 16.34 11.09 2.78
C VAL A 46 17.43 11.75 1.93
N ALA A 47 17.57 11.36 0.66
CA ALA A 47 18.55 11.96 -0.24
C ALA A 47 18.24 13.44 -0.54
N TRP A 48 16.96 13.79 -0.65
CA TRP A 48 16.52 15.16 -0.94
C TRP A 48 16.41 16.07 0.29
N HIS A 49 16.12 15.51 1.46
CA HIS A 49 16.02 16.26 2.71
C HIS A 49 17.04 15.71 3.72
N PRO A 50 18.33 16.10 3.60
CA PRO A 50 19.33 15.79 4.60
C PRO A 50 19.16 16.73 5.80
N ASP A 51 18.01 16.68 6.47
CA ASP A 51 17.92 17.25 7.80
C ASP A 51 18.92 16.49 8.68
N PRO A 52 19.80 17.18 9.43
CA PRO A 52 20.74 16.49 10.28
C PRO A 52 19.94 15.63 11.25
N VAL A 53 20.11 14.31 11.15
CA VAL A 53 19.68 13.40 12.21
C VAL A 53 20.57 13.71 13.40
N ILE A 54 20.16 14.72 14.19
CA ILE A 54 20.84 15.13 15.41
C ILE A 54 20.75 13.94 16.36
N VAL A 55 21.83 13.20 16.48
CA VAL A 55 22.00 12.17 17.49
C VAL A 55 22.51 12.90 18.73
N ASP A 56 21.62 13.17 19.68
CA ASP A 56 22.03 13.70 20.98
C ASP A 56 23.03 12.72 21.64
N LYS A 57 24.18 13.25 22.06
CA LYS A 57 25.31 12.48 22.57
C LYS A 57 24.89 11.64 23.78
N ARG A 58 25.14 10.33 23.73
CA ARG A 58 25.42 9.53 24.94
C ARG A 58 26.95 9.47 25.10
N PHE A 59 27.51 10.42 25.85
CA PHE A 59 28.92 10.48 26.29
C PHE A 59 30.01 10.51 25.18
N GLY A 60 30.64 11.68 24.97
CA GLY A 60 32.02 11.77 24.45
C GLY A 60 32.31 11.53 22.95
N GLY A 61 31.31 11.51 22.06
CA GLY A 61 31.52 11.27 20.62
C GLY A 61 31.72 12.54 19.76
N VAL A 62 32.54 12.42 18.71
CA VAL A 62 32.82 13.46 17.70
C VAL A 62 31.59 13.71 16.83
N ASP A 63 31.24 14.98 16.62
CA ASP A 63 30.11 15.40 15.79
C ASP A 63 30.34 15.02 14.31
N GLY A 64 29.36 14.40 13.66
CA GLY A 64 29.32 14.31 12.19
C GLY A 64 29.31 12.92 11.53
N ARG A 65 29.14 11.80 12.26
CA ARG A 65 28.81 10.52 11.60
C ARG A 65 27.30 10.28 11.60
N SER A 66 26.73 10.14 10.41
CA SER A 66 25.35 9.67 10.21
C SER A 66 25.22 8.30 10.85
N ASP A 67 24.49 8.22 11.97
CA ASP A 67 24.23 6.94 12.63
C ASP A 67 23.36 6.10 11.69
N PHE A 68 23.90 5.00 11.16
CA PHE A 68 23.18 4.14 10.20
C PHE A 68 21.81 3.72 10.72
N ARG A 69 21.67 3.60 12.05
CA ARG A 69 20.39 3.33 12.74
C ARG A 69 19.37 4.46 12.59
N ALA A 70 19.82 5.71 12.60
CA ALA A 70 18.95 6.86 12.42
C ALA A 70 18.45 6.95 10.97
N VAL A 71 19.34 6.71 10.00
CA VAL A 71 18.99 6.60 8.57
C VAL A 71 18.04 5.43 8.33
N ALA A 72 18.36 4.25 8.88
CA ALA A 72 17.51 3.08 8.78
C ALA A 72 16.11 3.35 9.34
N ARG A 73 15.97 4.07 10.46
CA ARG A 73 14.66 4.42 11.03
C ARG A 73 13.84 5.32 10.11
N GLN A 74 14.49 6.26 9.43
CA GLN A 74 13.84 7.16 8.47
C GLN A 74 13.34 6.41 7.23
N ILE A 75 14.08 5.42 6.73
CA ILE A 75 13.69 4.58 5.59
C ILE A 75 12.67 3.52 6.00
N THR A 76 12.77 2.99 7.21
CA THR A 76 11.87 1.92 7.71
C THR A 76 10.44 2.41 7.86
N ARG A 77 10.22 3.66 8.29
CA ARG A 77 8.87 4.20 8.47
C ARG A 77 8.03 4.19 7.17
N PRO A 78 8.47 4.77 6.03
CA PRO A 78 7.74 4.66 4.78
C PRO A 78 7.68 3.22 4.29
N ALA A 79 8.76 2.43 4.38
CA ALA A 79 8.74 1.01 4.00
C ALA A 79 7.61 0.23 4.71
N LEU A 80 7.44 0.43 6.02
CA LEU A 80 6.36 -0.19 6.78
C LEU A 80 4.98 0.30 6.36
N LEU A 81 4.82 1.59 6.04
CA LEU A 81 3.53 2.13 5.60
C LEU A 81 3.10 1.58 4.24
N PHE A 82 4.01 1.57 3.26
CA PHE A 82 3.72 1.02 1.94
C PHE A 82 3.51 -0.50 2.01
N SER A 83 4.30 -1.21 2.82
CA SER A 83 4.10 -2.64 3.06
C SER A 83 2.74 -2.90 3.70
N ALA A 84 2.37 -2.18 4.76
CA ALA A 84 1.09 -2.34 5.44
C ALA A 84 -0.10 -2.02 4.53
N ALA A 85 -0.02 -0.97 3.71
CA ALA A 85 -1.06 -0.62 2.74
C ALA A 85 -1.23 -1.70 1.67
N ALA A 86 -0.12 -2.22 1.12
CA ALA A 86 -0.14 -3.31 0.13
C ALA A 86 -0.66 -4.62 0.73
N ALA A 87 -0.27 -4.92 1.97
CA ALA A 87 -0.74 -6.07 2.73
C ALA A 87 -2.24 -6.00 3.02
N ALA A 88 -2.72 -4.81 3.44
CA ALA A 88 -4.13 -4.56 3.68
C ALA A 88 -4.96 -4.69 2.40
N PHE A 89 -4.48 -4.14 1.29
CA PHE A 89 -5.12 -4.31 -0.03
C PHE A 89 -5.26 -5.79 -0.39
N ALA A 90 -4.14 -6.53 -0.46
CA ALA A 90 -4.15 -7.91 -0.90
C ALA A 90 -4.91 -8.84 0.06
N GLY A 91 -4.78 -8.61 1.36
CA GLY A 91 -5.49 -9.39 2.38
C GLY A 91 -7.01 -9.20 2.29
N THR A 92 -7.48 -7.96 2.14
CA THR A 92 -8.92 -7.67 2.06
C THR A 92 -9.52 -8.04 0.71
N GLU A 93 -8.79 -7.90 -0.39
CA GLU A 93 -9.21 -8.41 -1.70
C GLU A 93 -9.39 -9.93 -1.65
N CYS A 94 -8.44 -10.66 -1.07
CA CYS A 94 -8.55 -12.11 -0.89
C CYS A 94 -9.72 -12.53 0.00
N LEU A 95 -9.97 -11.81 1.11
CA LEU A 95 -11.11 -12.08 1.97
C LEU A 95 -12.44 -11.81 1.25
N ALA A 96 -12.53 -10.71 0.50
CA ALA A 96 -13.72 -10.39 -0.29
C ALA A 96 -13.98 -11.45 -1.38
N GLU A 97 -12.93 -11.93 -2.05
CA GLU A 97 -13.00 -13.04 -3.00
C GLU A 97 -13.51 -14.33 -2.33
N SER A 98 -12.98 -14.69 -1.17
CA SER A 98 -13.37 -15.90 -0.44
C SER A 98 -14.81 -15.84 0.06
N VAL A 99 -15.31 -14.67 0.46
CA VAL A 99 -16.68 -14.51 0.97
C VAL A 99 -17.70 -14.47 -0.18
N ARG A 100 -17.38 -13.80 -1.29
CA ARG A 100 -18.33 -13.62 -2.41
C ARG A 100 -18.26 -14.74 -3.45
N GLY A 101 -17.18 -15.51 -3.50
CA GLY A 101 -16.92 -16.50 -4.54
C GLY A 101 -16.84 -15.91 -5.96
N LYS A 102 -16.70 -14.58 -6.06
CA LYS A 102 -16.66 -13.81 -7.31
C LYS A 102 -15.45 -12.91 -7.33
N LYS A 103 -14.90 -12.73 -8.53
CA LYS A 103 -13.69 -11.95 -8.81
C LYS A 103 -14.11 -10.73 -9.64
N ASP A 104 -14.56 -9.67 -8.98
CA ASP A 104 -15.11 -8.46 -9.62
C ASP A 104 -14.29 -7.22 -9.25
N SER A 105 -14.42 -6.12 -10.01
CA SER A 105 -13.83 -4.81 -9.69
C SER A 105 -14.26 -4.26 -8.31
N TRP A 106 -15.36 -4.78 -7.75
CA TRP A 106 -15.80 -4.49 -6.39
C TRP A 106 -14.79 -4.96 -5.32
N ASN A 107 -14.09 -6.08 -5.54
CA ASN A 107 -13.11 -6.55 -4.57
C ASN A 107 -11.92 -5.59 -4.47
N ALA A 108 -11.54 -4.98 -5.60
CA ALA A 108 -10.52 -3.95 -5.68
C ALA A 108 -10.91 -2.68 -4.94
N MET A 109 -12.19 -2.31 -5.03
CA MET A 109 -12.73 -1.15 -4.31
C MET A 109 -12.65 -1.35 -2.79
N ILE A 110 -13.05 -2.52 -2.30
CA ILE A 110 -12.97 -2.89 -0.87
C ILE A 110 -11.50 -2.95 -0.43
N GLY A 111 -10.64 -3.53 -1.26
CA GLY A 111 -9.20 -3.56 -1.07
C GLY A 111 -8.59 -2.16 -0.94
N GLY A 112 -8.94 -1.28 -1.88
CA GLY A 112 -8.48 0.10 -1.92
C GLY A 112 -8.98 0.93 -0.76
N PHE A 113 -10.21 0.70 -0.33
CA PHE A 113 -10.73 1.34 0.87
C PHE A 113 -9.93 0.93 2.10
N ALA A 114 -9.66 -0.36 2.27
CA ALA A 114 -8.86 -0.85 3.40
C ALA A 114 -7.42 -0.31 3.38
N ALA A 115 -6.76 -0.33 2.22
CA ALA A 115 -5.42 0.23 2.07
C ALA A 115 -5.38 1.74 2.31
N GLY A 116 -6.37 2.48 1.80
CA GLY A 116 -6.48 3.93 1.98
C GLY A 116 -6.78 4.29 3.43
N ALA A 117 -7.55 3.45 4.13
CA ALA A 117 -7.77 3.56 5.56
C ALA A 117 -6.48 3.31 6.36
N VAL A 118 -5.64 2.34 5.98
CA VAL A 118 -4.32 2.11 6.63
C VAL A 118 -3.40 3.32 6.46
N ILE A 119 -3.36 3.90 5.25
CA ILE A 119 -2.57 5.11 4.99
C ILE A 119 -3.11 6.29 5.82
N GLY A 120 -4.43 6.50 5.81
CA GLY A 120 -5.08 7.59 6.53
C GLY A 120 -4.99 7.47 8.05
N ALA A 121 -4.95 6.24 8.59
CA ALA A 121 -4.81 5.98 10.02
C ALA A 121 -3.53 6.58 10.62
N THR A 122 -2.48 6.79 9.81
CA THR A 122 -1.24 7.44 10.25
C THR A 122 -1.44 8.88 10.73
N THR A 123 -2.49 9.56 10.25
CA THR A 123 -2.80 10.95 10.61
C THR A 123 -3.63 11.07 11.88
N LYS A 124 -4.13 9.94 12.43
CA LYS A 124 -5.01 9.88 13.61
C LYS A 124 -6.29 10.73 13.49
N ARG A 125 -6.68 11.09 12.27
CA ARG A 125 -7.91 11.85 11.98
C ARG A 125 -8.85 11.00 11.17
N PHE A 126 -10.05 10.75 11.71
CA PHE A 126 -11.07 9.96 11.03
C PHE A 126 -11.48 10.56 9.68
N ASP A 127 -11.52 11.88 9.57
CA ASP A 127 -11.89 12.59 8.35
C ASP A 127 -10.89 12.35 7.20
N ILE A 128 -9.60 12.30 7.52
CA ILE A 128 -8.55 11.96 6.55
C ILE A 128 -8.66 10.47 6.19
N MET A 129 -8.90 9.60 7.17
CA MET A 129 -9.02 8.16 6.96
C MET A 129 -10.18 7.78 6.04
N THR A 130 -11.35 8.40 6.21
CA THR A 130 -12.51 8.14 5.35
C THR A 130 -12.30 8.69 3.95
N SER A 131 -11.77 9.92 3.82
CA SER A 131 -11.50 10.52 2.51
C SER A 131 -10.42 9.77 1.72
N THR A 132 -9.33 9.33 2.36
CA THR A 132 -8.29 8.51 1.70
C THR A 132 -8.79 7.12 1.37
N GLY A 133 -9.61 6.51 2.23
CA GLY A 133 -10.26 5.24 1.98
C GLY A 133 -11.20 5.31 0.77
N ILE A 134 -12.10 6.29 0.75
CA ILE A 134 -13.04 6.48 -0.38
C ILE A 134 -12.27 6.81 -1.66
N GLY A 135 -11.32 7.74 -1.60
CA GLY A 135 -10.53 8.16 -2.76
C GLY A 135 -9.76 7.00 -3.37
N LEU A 136 -9.05 6.21 -2.55
CA LEU A 136 -8.28 5.06 -3.04
C LEU A 136 -9.18 3.91 -3.47
N GLY A 137 -10.31 3.69 -2.80
CA GLY A 137 -11.31 2.69 -3.19
C GLY A 137 -11.91 2.98 -4.56
N ILE A 138 -12.37 4.22 -4.80
CA ILE A 138 -12.91 4.63 -6.11
C ILE A 138 -11.81 4.58 -7.17
N PHE A 139 -10.59 5.01 -6.86
CA PHE A 139 -9.48 4.98 -7.79
C PHE A 139 -9.13 3.56 -8.23
N LEU A 140 -9.02 2.61 -7.28
CA LEU A 140 -8.73 1.21 -7.60
C LEU A 140 -9.93 0.51 -8.27
N PHE A 141 -11.16 0.87 -7.93
CA PHE A 141 -12.34 0.44 -8.68
C PHE A 141 -12.24 0.88 -10.13
N ALA A 142 -11.96 2.16 -10.37
CA ALA A 142 -11.83 2.71 -11.71
C ALA A 142 -10.67 2.06 -12.48
N LEU A 143 -9.52 1.84 -11.83
CA LEU A 143 -8.38 1.16 -12.43
C LEU A 143 -8.75 -0.26 -12.87
N ASP A 144 -9.33 -1.06 -11.98
CA ASP A 144 -9.72 -2.44 -12.31
C ASP A 144 -10.95 -2.53 -13.22
N TYR A 145 -11.73 -1.46 -13.34
CA TYR A 145 -12.84 -1.38 -14.29
C TYR A 145 -12.35 -0.94 -15.68
N SER A 146 -11.32 -0.09 -15.73
CA SER A 146 -10.71 0.42 -16.97
C SER A 146 -9.67 -0.53 -17.57
N GLY A 147 -9.09 -1.41 -16.76
CA GLY A 147 -8.08 -2.37 -17.18
C GLY A 147 -8.62 -3.32 -18.24
N THR A 148 -8.16 -3.11 -19.47
CA THR A 148 -8.09 -4.12 -20.53
C THR A 148 -6.68 -4.65 -20.50
N GLU A 149 -6.56 -5.98 -20.38
CA GLU A 149 -5.31 -6.75 -20.51
C GLU A 149 -4.38 -6.76 -19.27
#